data_AF-A0A1Q6L9I1-F1
#
_entry.id   AF-A0A1Q6L9I1-F1
#
_cell.length_a   1.000
_cell.length_b   1.000
_cell.length_c   1.000
_cell.angle_alpha   90.00
_cell.angle_beta   90.00
_cell.angle_gamma   90.00
#
_symmetry.space_group_name_H-M   'P 1'
#
loop_
_entity.id
_entity.type
_entity.pdbx_description
1 polymer ?
#
loop_
_entity_poly.entity_id
_entity_poly.type
_entity_poly.pdbx_seq_one_letter_code
_entity_poly.pdbx_strand_id
1 'polypeptide(L)'
;MKDDILRINYIQLDKTTLQVIADSDKKSKSKKYMCLYKSGEFRYLIIIYDYQKTREGSYSREFLNEFSDFIQTDRYTVCNKV
;
A
#
# COMPACT_ATOMS: atom_id res chain seq x y z
N MET A 1 -1.49 14.73 -1.46
CA MET A 1 -0.59 13.57 -1.65
C MET A 1 -1.34 12.29 -1.98
N LYS A 2 -2.29 11.81 -1.15
CA LYS A 2 -3.13 10.65 -1.51
C LYS A 2 -3.95 10.91 -2.78
N ASP A 3 -4.68 12.02 -2.81
CA ASP A 3 -5.52 12.36 -3.97
C ASP A 3 -4.68 12.56 -5.25
N ASP A 4 -3.44 13.04 -5.10
CA ASP A 4 -2.52 13.24 -6.23
C ASP A 4 -2.07 11.90 -6.83
N ILE A 5 -1.77 10.89 -6.00
CA ILE A 5 -1.39 9.56 -6.51
C ILE A 5 -2.59 8.83 -7.11
N LEU A 6 -3.83 9.13 -6.70
CA LEU A 6 -5.03 8.50 -7.26
C LEU A 6 -5.42 9.06 -8.62
N ARG A 7 -4.90 10.25 -8.98
CA ARG A 7 -5.14 10.91 -10.28
C ARG A 7 -4.19 10.49 -11.40
N ILE A 8 -3.15 9.70 -11.10
CA ILE A 8 -2.23 9.19 -12.12
C ILE A 8 -2.78 7.90 -12.72
N ASN A 9 -2.28 7.50 -13.88
CA ASN A 9 -2.80 6.33 -14.60
C ASN A 9 -2.03 5.01 -14.32
N TYR A 10 -0.93 5.08 -13.56
CA TYR A 10 -0.12 3.89 -13.30
C TYR A 10 0.52 3.93 -11.90
N ILE A 11 0.22 2.92 -11.10
CA ILE A 11 0.73 2.75 -9.73
C ILE A 11 1.51 1.43 -9.62
N GLN A 12 2.66 1.51 -8.97
CA GLN A 12 3.41 0.34 -8.50
C GLN A 12 3.05 0.10 -7.03
N LEU A 13 2.50 -1.09 -6.75
CA LEU A 13 2.09 -1.52 -5.41
C LEU A 13 2.98 -2.67 -4.92
N ASP A 14 3.61 -2.48 -3.77
CA ASP A 14 4.30 -3.54 -3.02
C ASP A 14 3.75 -3.67 -1.59
N LYS A 15 3.79 -4.89 -1.03
CA LYS A 15 3.40 -5.15 0.36
C LYS A 15 4.49 -5.92 1.09
N THR A 16 5.20 -5.21 1.95
CA THR A 16 6.28 -5.78 2.76
C THR A 16 5.83 -6.03 4.20
N THR A 17 6.24 -7.17 4.78
CA THR A 17 6.03 -7.45 6.21
C THR A 17 7.18 -6.92 7.04
N LEU A 18 6.90 -6.34 8.21
CA LEU A 18 7.91 -5.79 9.10
C LEU A 18 7.65 -6.13 10.57
N GLN A 19 8.68 -5.96 11.39
CA GLN A 19 8.61 -6.06 12.85
C GLN A 19 8.92 -4.69 13.44
N VAL A 20 8.10 -4.23 14.39
CA VAL A 20 8.29 -2.96 15.09
C VAL A 20 8.90 -3.22 16.45
N ILE A 21 10.09 -2.67 16.71
CA ILE A 21 10.89 -2.94 17.92
C ILE A 21 10.23 -2.39 19.18
N ALA A 22 9.59 -1.21 19.10
CA ALA A 22 9.00 -0.48 20.22
C ALA A 22 7.47 -0.43 20.16
N ASP A 23 6.81 -1.47 19.64
CA ASP A 23 5.35 -1.55 19.66
C ASP A 23 4.90 -1.73 21.12
N SER A 24 4.24 -0.71 21.69
CA SER A 24 3.77 -0.68 23.08
C SER A 24 2.71 -1.74 23.38
N ASP A 25 2.12 -2.32 22.34
CA ASP A 25 1.24 -3.47 22.45
C ASP A 25 2.05 -4.74 22.81
N LYS A 26 1.61 -5.49 23.83
CA LYS A 26 2.19 -6.77 24.29
C LYS A 26 2.38 -7.85 23.20
N LYS A 27 1.97 -7.57 21.96
CA LYS A 27 2.18 -8.36 20.74
C LYS A 27 3.32 -7.79 19.86
N SER A 28 4.42 -7.28 20.42
CA SER A 28 5.53 -6.72 19.63
C SER A 28 6.23 -7.71 18.67
N LYS A 29 5.91 -9.01 18.78
CA LYS A 29 6.31 -10.05 17.82
C LYS A 29 5.32 -10.26 16.65
N SER A 30 4.18 -9.58 16.64
CA SER A 30 3.18 -9.72 15.57
C SER A 30 3.69 -9.08 14.28
N LYS A 31 3.52 -9.80 13.14
CA LYS A 31 3.85 -9.26 11.83
C LYS A 31 3.01 -8.04 11.54
N LYS A 32 3.67 -6.94 11.18
CA LYS A 32 3.06 -5.72 10.68
C LYS A 32 3.27 -5.64 9.18
N TYR A 33 2.58 -4.71 8.54
CA TYR A 33 2.60 -4.57 7.09
C TYR A 33 2.88 -3.12 6.72
N MET A 34 3.66 -2.92 5.67
CA MET A 34 3.80 -1.64 4.99
C MET A 34 3.38 -1.85 3.54
N CYS A 35 2.38 -1.10 3.11
CA CYS A 35 2.02 -1.02 1.71
C CYS A 35 2.74 0.19 1.10
N LEU A 36 3.40 -0.03 -0.03
CA LEU A 36 4.03 1.02 -0.82
C LEU A 36 3.18 1.29 -2.05
N TYR A 37 2.85 2.55 -2.27
CA TYR A 37 2.25 3.04 -3.50
C TYR A 37 3.23 4.02 -4.12
N LYS A 38 3.73 3.69 -5.32
CA LYS A 38 4.66 4.54 -6.03
C LYS A 38 4.08 4.94 -7.38
N SER A 39 4.21 6.22 -7.72
CA SER A 39 3.86 6.69 -9.06
C SER A 39 4.73 6.03 -10.12
N GLY A 40 4.09 5.73 -11.24
CA GLY A 40 4.75 5.21 -12.43
C GLY A 40 5.71 6.19 -13.11
N GLU A 41 5.48 7.48 -12.93
CA GLU A 41 6.21 8.52 -13.62
C GLU A 41 7.45 9.00 -12.87
N PHE A 42 8.52 9.28 -13.61
CA PHE A 42 9.75 9.84 -13.06
C PHE A 42 9.69 11.36 -12.83
N ARG A 43 8.83 12.09 -13.55
CA ARG A 43 8.73 13.56 -13.45
C ARG A 43 7.95 14.02 -12.22
N TYR A 44 6.92 13.27 -11.84
CA TYR A 44 6.09 13.53 -10.66
C TYR A 44 6.13 12.31 -9.75
N LEU A 45 7.28 12.13 -9.08
CA LEU A 45 7.51 11.00 -8.19
C LEU A 45 6.74 11.19 -6.88
N ILE A 46 5.77 10.32 -6.64
CA ILE A 46 5.04 10.22 -5.37
C ILE A 46 5.28 8.82 -4.83
N ILE A 47 5.71 8.74 -3.57
CA ILE A 47 5.90 7.47 -2.86
C ILE A 47 5.16 7.59 -1.53
N ILE A 48 4.19 6.71 -1.31
CA ILE A 48 3.40 6.64 -0.09
C ILE A 48 3.71 5.33 0.62
N TYR A 49 4.03 5.47 1.90
CA TYR A 49 4.23 4.36 2.84
C TYR A 49 3.03 4.31 3.78
N ASP A 50 2.24 3.25 3.65
CA ASP A 50 1.02 3.04 4.43
C ASP A 50 1.22 1.88 5.42
N TYR A 51 1.39 2.23 6.69
CA TYR A 51 1.62 1.27 7.76
C TYR A 51 0.31 0.68 8.27
N GLN A 52 0.26 -0.65 8.35
CA GLN A 52 -0.91 -1.39 8.79
C GLN A 52 -0.57 -2.39 9.91
N LYS A 53 -1.39 -2.37 10.96
CA LYS A 53 -1.22 -3.26 12.13
C LYS A 53 -1.58 -4.72 11.83
N THR A 54 -2.48 -4.97 10.89
CA THR A 54 -2.98 -6.30 10.53
C THR A 54 -2.79 -6.59 9.04
N ARG A 55 -2.95 -7.85 8.64
CA ARG A 55 -2.74 -8.31 7.25
C ARG A 55 -3.89 -7.94 6.31
N GLU A 56 -4.99 -7.39 6.81
CA GLU A 56 -6.25 -7.33 6.08
C GLU A 56 -6.06 -6.71 4.69
N GLY A 57 -6.66 -7.38 3.69
CA GLY A 57 -6.61 -6.92 2.31
C GLY A 57 -7.50 -5.70 2.04
N SER A 58 -8.30 -5.27 3.03
CA SER A 58 -9.18 -4.11 2.94
C SER A 58 -8.42 -2.80 2.84
N TYR A 59 -7.30 -2.63 3.54
CA TYR A 59 -6.58 -1.35 3.56
C TYR A 59 -6.12 -0.88 2.18
N SER A 60 -5.55 -1.78 1.37
CA SER A 60 -5.14 -1.43 0.01
C SER A 60 -6.33 -1.17 -0.92
N ARG A 61 -7.47 -1.82 -0.66
CA ARG A 61 -8.71 -1.56 -1.40
C ARG A 61 -9.31 -0.20 -1.05
N GLU A 62 -9.40 0.11 0.23
CA GLU A 62 -9.86 1.41 0.72
C GLU A 62 -8.96 2.55 0.25
N PHE A 63 -7.65 2.29 0.15
CA PHE A 63 -6.71 3.26 -0.41
C PHE A 63 -6.98 3.50 -1.89
N LEU A 64 -7.17 2.43 -2.68
CA LEU A 64 -7.32 2.45 -4.14
C LEU A 64 -8.76 2.57 -4.63
N ASN A 65 -9.74 2.81 -3.76
CA ASN A 65 -11.16 2.79 -4.10
C ASN A 65 -11.57 3.76 -5.23
N GLU A 66 -10.80 4.83 -5.43
CA GLU A 66 -11.04 5.82 -6.50
C GLU A 66 -10.06 5.69 -7.68
N PHE A 67 -9.17 4.68 -7.65
CA PHE A 67 -8.22 4.44 -8.72
C PHE A 67 -8.80 3.45 -9.74
N SER A 68 -8.81 3.82 -11.02
CA SER A 68 -9.46 3.03 -12.08
C SER A 68 -8.54 2.63 -13.25
N ASP A 69 -7.24 2.89 -13.15
CA ASP A 69 -6.28 2.61 -14.22
C ASP A 69 -5.39 1.39 -13.89
N PHE A 70 -4.09 1.45 -14.20
CA PHE A 70 -3.19 0.30 -14.16
C PHE A 70 -2.43 0.17 -12.85
N ILE A 71 -2.49 -1.02 -12.24
CA ILE A 71 -1.67 -1.37 -11.08
C ILE A 71 -0.69 -2.46 -11.47
N GLN A 72 0.61 -2.22 -11.24
CA GLN A 72 1.60 -3.28 -11.20
C GLN A 72 1.80 -3.74 -9.77
N THR A 73 1.61 -5.03 -9.52
CA THR A 73 1.85 -5.67 -8.22
C THR A 73 2.36 -7.10 -8.42
N ASP A 74 3.11 -7.61 -7.45
CA ASP A 74 3.50 -9.02 -7.37
C ASP A 74 2.38 -9.91 -6.79
N ARG A 75 1.30 -9.29 -6.28
CA ARG A 75 0.25 -9.99 -5.52
C ARG A 75 -1.16 -9.65 -6.00
N TYR A 76 -1.52 -10.23 -7.15
CA TYR A 76 -2.83 -10.06 -7.80
C TYR A 76 -4.04 -10.25 -6.87
N THR A 77 -3.98 -11.21 -5.93
CA THR A 77 -5.11 -11.48 -5.00
C THR A 77 -5.48 -10.33 -4.06
N VAL A 78 -4.57 -9.36 -3.85
CA VAL A 78 -4.82 -8.15 -3.05
C VAL A 78 -5.48 -7.06 -3.89
N CYS A 79 -5.17 -6.97 -5.18
CA CYS A 79 -5.71 -5.97 -6.10
C CYS A 79 -6.99 -6.44 -6.83
N ASN A 80 -7.16 -7.73 -7.08
CA ASN A 80 -8.28 -8.28 -7.85
C ASN A 80 -9.61 -8.38 -7.08
N LYS A 81 -9.77 -7.57 -6.03
CA LYS A 81 -11.04 -7.36 -5.34
C LYS A 81 -11.33 -5.87 -5.13
N VAL A 82 -10.54 -5.01 -5.76
CA VAL A 82 -10.81 -3.56 -5.90
C VAL A 82 -11.86 -3.40 -6.99
#